data_AF-A0A4Z1F310-F1
#
_entry.id   AF-A0A4Z1F310-F1
#
_cell.length_a   1.000
_cell.length_b   1.000
_cell.length_c   1.000
_cell.angle_alpha   90.00
_cell.angle_beta   90.00
_cell.angle_gamma   90.00
#
_symmetry.space_group_name_H-M   'P 1'
#
loop_
_entity.id
_entity.type
_entity.pdbx_description
1 polymer ?
#
loop_
_entity_poly.entity_id
_entity_poly.type
_entity_poly.pdbx_seq_one_letter_code
_entity_poly.pdbx_strand_id
1 'polypeptide(L)'
;MSTNPNQYFLLADHIKLSLLERQRAISLNLEPTSQDGHISRSLESLREGLENITNERIRLEEAGETSQSLTLQETEHTLRTQYDDLASQFLGHPTASTSSTLSHPNDPSLSNDFARATERPRVGSSSSFLKKSLRNSAVAPSPKSVRFSDSPSIQEASDPARAALFPYRDDPSGPPDQSHLDNQQIHAYHSQVLAEQDAALDRLGESIGRQRELSIQIGDELDEHVQMLDEVDRHVDRHQSRLDKARKNLGTVARKAKDNMQMTIILILIIILVLLIIILK
;
A
#
# COMPACT_ATOMS: atom_id res chain seq x y z
N MET A 1 20.45 3.92 6.78
CA MET A 1 19.53 4.55 5.81
C MET A 1 18.95 5.76 6.52
N SER A 2 18.93 6.94 5.89
CA SER A 2 18.35 8.13 6.51
C SER A 2 16.85 7.92 6.73
N THR A 3 16.42 7.82 7.98
CA THR A 3 15.00 7.73 8.36
C THR A 3 14.33 9.05 8.03
N ASN A 4 13.31 9.04 7.18
CA ASN A 4 12.57 10.27 6.85
C ASN A 4 11.36 10.39 7.81
N PRO A 5 11.37 11.35 8.75
CA PRO A 5 10.31 11.48 9.75
C PRO A 5 8.92 11.74 9.13
N ASN A 6 8.87 12.38 7.95
CA ASN A 6 7.60 12.66 7.27
C ASN A 6 6.84 11.40 6.84
N GLN A 7 7.55 10.31 6.56
CA GLN A 7 6.91 9.04 6.17
C GLN A 7 6.08 8.46 7.32
N TYR A 8 6.53 8.65 8.57
CA TYR A 8 5.80 8.17 9.75
C TYR A 8 4.58 9.05 10.06
N PHE A 9 4.62 10.34 9.74
CA PHE A 9 3.44 11.20 9.85
C PHE A 9 2.34 10.83 8.83
N LEU A 10 2.74 10.48 7.61
CA LEU A 10 1.80 9.97 6.60
C LEU A 10 1.22 8.61 7.00
N LEU A 11 2.05 7.73 7.57
CA LEU A 11 1.59 6.45 8.13
C LEU A 11 0.58 6.68 9.27
N ALA A 12 0.86 7.63 10.16
CA ALA A 12 -0.07 8.02 11.23
C ALA A 12 -1.41 8.51 10.67
N ASP A 13 -1.40 9.32 9.61
CA ASP A 13 -2.65 9.77 8.96
C ASP A 13 -3.42 8.64 8.28
N HIS A 14 -2.73 7.68 7.68
CA HIS A 14 -3.37 6.47 7.14
C HIS A 14 -4.03 5.62 8.24
N ILE A 15 -3.37 5.48 9.41
CA ILE A 15 -3.94 4.79 10.57
C ILE A 15 -5.19 5.52 11.08
N LYS A 16 -5.14 6.86 11.16
CA LYS A 16 -6.31 7.67 11.54
C LYS A 16 -7.49 7.44 10.59
N LEU A 17 -7.28 7.51 9.28
CA LEU A 17 -8.32 7.25 8.27
C LEU A 17 -8.91 5.84 8.42
N SER A 18 -8.04 4.84 8.63
CA SER A 18 -8.46 3.45 8.82
C SER A 18 -9.30 3.27 10.10
N LEU A 19 -8.95 3.98 11.18
CA LEU A 19 -9.71 3.96 12.42
C LEU A 19 -11.06 4.67 12.29
N LEU A 20 -11.16 5.76 11.52
CA LEU A 20 -12.43 6.43 11.21
C LEU A 20 -13.36 5.51 10.40
N GLU A 21 -12.82 4.85 9.37
CA GLU A 21 -13.62 3.92 8.55
C GLU A 21 -14.07 2.70 9.36
N ARG A 22 -13.23 2.19 10.26
CA ARG A 22 -13.63 1.16 11.23
C ARG A 22 -14.78 1.63 12.13
N GLN A 23 -14.70 2.84 12.69
CA GLN A 23 -15.78 3.41 13.50
C GLN A 23 -17.08 3.54 12.70
N ARG A 24 -16.97 3.91 11.43
CA ARG A 24 -18.10 3.97 10.51
C ARG A 24 -18.69 2.58 10.24
N ALA A 25 -17.88 1.57 9.96
CA ALA A 25 -18.31 0.20 9.75
C ALA A 25 -19.06 -0.35 10.98
N ILE A 26 -18.51 -0.10 12.19
CA ILE A 26 -19.17 -0.44 13.46
C ILE A 26 -20.52 0.27 13.58
N SER A 27 -20.58 1.57 13.24
CA SER A 27 -21.85 2.33 13.31
C SER A 27 -22.93 1.79 12.35
N LEU A 28 -22.51 1.16 11.25
CA LEU A 28 -23.39 0.56 10.25
C LEU A 28 -23.69 -0.93 10.52
N ASN A 29 -23.19 -1.50 11.62
CA ASN A 29 -23.24 -2.95 11.91
C ASN A 29 -22.62 -3.83 10.81
N LEU A 30 -21.60 -3.34 10.09
CA LEU A 30 -20.78 -4.16 9.21
C LEU A 30 -19.66 -4.82 10.01
N GLU A 31 -19.26 -6.03 9.60
CA GLU A 31 -18.20 -6.80 10.27
C GLU A 31 -16.82 -6.11 10.11
N PRO A 32 -16.17 -5.65 11.20
CA PRO A 32 -14.93 -4.87 11.13
C PRO A 32 -13.67 -5.71 10.89
N THR A 33 -13.77 -7.04 10.97
CA THR A 33 -12.63 -7.96 11.14
C THR A 33 -11.55 -7.88 10.06
N SER A 34 -11.91 -7.53 8.82
CA SER A 34 -10.92 -7.36 7.73
C SER A 34 -10.00 -6.15 7.95
N GLN A 35 -10.50 -5.05 8.53
CA GLN A 35 -9.71 -3.83 8.72
C GLN A 35 -8.77 -3.93 9.93
N ASP A 36 -9.14 -4.73 10.94
CA ASP A 36 -8.39 -4.85 12.18
C ASP A 36 -6.96 -5.45 11.96
N GLY A 37 -6.82 -6.38 11.01
CA GLY A 37 -5.52 -6.95 10.64
C GLY A 37 -4.57 -5.93 9.99
N HIS A 38 -5.09 -5.04 9.16
CA HIS A 38 -4.28 -3.98 8.56
C HIS A 38 -3.90 -2.90 9.57
N ILE A 39 -4.84 -2.48 10.43
CA ILE A 39 -4.59 -1.47 11.45
C ILE A 39 -3.50 -1.95 12.41
N SER A 40 -3.57 -3.18 12.89
CA SER A 40 -2.54 -3.77 13.77
C SER A 40 -1.14 -3.81 13.13
N ARG A 41 -1.02 -4.25 11.87
CA ARG A 41 0.26 -4.21 11.13
C ARG A 41 0.79 -2.79 10.96
N SER A 42 -0.08 -1.83 10.66
CA SER A 42 0.31 -0.43 10.48
C SER A 42 0.75 0.24 11.80
N LEU A 43 0.12 -0.10 12.93
CA LEU A 43 0.56 0.33 14.25
C LEU A 43 1.93 -0.25 14.59
N GLU A 44 2.17 -1.52 14.27
CA GLU A 44 3.48 -2.15 14.48
C GLU A 44 4.56 -1.50 13.62
N SER A 45 4.27 -1.18 12.35
CA SER A 45 5.17 -0.43 11.47
C SER A 45 5.47 0.98 11.99
N LEU A 46 4.48 1.67 12.57
CA LEU A 46 4.69 2.97 13.20
C LEU A 46 5.55 2.85 14.47
N ARG A 47 5.36 1.77 15.26
CA ARG A 47 6.16 1.46 16.44
C ARG A 47 7.63 1.21 16.08
N GLU A 48 7.89 0.38 15.06
CA GLU A 48 9.24 0.12 14.56
C GLU A 48 9.86 1.41 13.98
N GLY A 49 9.06 2.23 13.29
CA GLY A 49 9.47 3.54 12.81
C GLY A 49 9.94 4.49 13.91
N LEU A 50 9.20 4.53 15.03
CA LEU A 50 9.58 5.27 16.23
C LEU A 50 10.91 4.79 16.82
N GLU A 51 11.11 3.47 16.91
CA GLU A 51 12.37 2.87 17.37
C GLU A 51 13.55 3.23 16.45
N ASN A 52 13.32 3.31 15.14
CA ASN A 52 14.33 3.76 14.20
C ASN A 52 14.68 5.26 14.40
N ILE A 53 13.70 6.11 14.68
CA ILE A 53 13.94 7.53 14.99
C ILE A 53 14.73 7.68 16.29
N THR A 54 14.39 6.92 17.33
CA THR A 54 15.08 6.99 18.62
C THR A 54 16.55 6.58 18.48
N ASN A 55 16.82 5.54 17.70
CA ASN A 55 18.17 5.08 17.40
C ASN A 55 18.98 6.12 16.60
N GLU A 56 18.37 6.76 15.59
CA GLU A 56 19.07 7.81 14.83
C GLU A 56 19.32 9.06 15.68
N ARG A 57 18.41 9.42 16.59
CA ARG A 57 18.61 10.49 17.57
C ARG A 57 19.80 10.20 18.49
N ILE A 58 19.91 8.99 19.02
CA ILE A 58 21.05 8.54 19.86
C ILE A 58 22.35 8.65 19.05
N ARG A 59 22.34 8.17 17.81
CA ARG A 59 23.51 8.24 16.92
C ARG A 59 23.95 9.67 16.62
N LEU A 60 23.01 10.59 16.41
CA LEU A 60 23.30 12.02 16.17
C LEU A 60 23.79 12.74 17.44
N GLU A 61 23.29 12.34 18.60
CA GLU A 61 23.77 12.81 19.90
C GLU A 61 25.23 12.37 20.15
N GLU A 62 25.56 11.11 19.86
CA GLU A 62 26.93 10.58 19.94
C GLU A 62 27.88 11.23 18.93
N ALA A 63 27.38 11.60 17.75
CA ALA A 63 28.14 12.32 16.72
C ALA A 63 28.36 13.82 17.06
N GLY A 64 27.71 14.35 18.10
CA GLY A 64 27.80 15.76 18.51
C GLY A 64 26.95 16.73 17.67
N GLU A 65 26.02 16.23 16.86
CA GLU A 65 25.11 17.03 16.03
C GLU A 65 23.84 17.42 16.83
N THR A 66 24.02 18.33 17.79
CA THR A 66 22.98 18.71 18.76
C THR A 66 21.72 19.33 18.16
N SER A 67 21.84 20.15 17.10
CA SER A 67 20.68 20.80 16.47
C SER A 67 19.75 19.81 15.77
N GLN A 68 20.30 18.81 15.06
CA GLN A 68 19.51 17.79 14.39
C GLN A 68 18.88 16.83 15.40
N SER A 69 19.63 16.45 16.44
CA SER A 69 19.13 15.63 17.55
C SER A 69 17.90 16.27 18.24
N LEU A 70 17.94 17.59 18.49
CA LEU A 70 16.81 18.32 19.07
C LEU A 70 15.57 18.31 18.17
N THR A 71 15.73 18.54 16.86
CA THR A 71 14.59 18.50 15.93
C THR A 71 13.98 17.10 15.86
N LEU A 72 14.81 16.05 15.83
CA LEU A 72 14.32 14.67 15.83
C LEU A 72 13.62 14.32 17.13
N GLN A 73 14.12 14.80 18.27
CA GLN A 73 13.51 14.60 19.57
C GLN A 73 12.09 15.19 19.64
N GLU A 74 11.87 16.37 19.05
CA GLU A 74 10.53 16.98 18.96
C GLU A 74 9.57 16.16 18.07
N THR A 75 10.07 15.67 16.93
CA THR A 75 9.27 14.80 16.05
C THR A 75 8.95 13.46 16.69
N GLU A 76 9.91 12.86 17.42
CA GLU A 76 9.75 11.61 18.15
C GLU A 76 8.66 11.75 19.22
N HIS A 77 8.72 12.80 20.02
CA HIS A 77 7.73 13.06 21.07
C HIS A 77 6.32 13.19 20.49
N THR A 78 6.19 13.91 19.37
CA THR A 78 4.91 14.12 18.69
C THR A 78 4.35 12.80 18.15
N LEU A 79 5.14 12.02 17.41
CA LEU A 79 4.73 10.73 16.86
C LEU A 79 4.41 9.70 17.94
N ARG A 80 5.16 9.71 19.06
CA ARG A 80 4.92 8.80 20.19
C ARG A 80 3.59 9.08 20.88
N THR A 81 3.28 10.36 21.10
CA THR A 81 1.97 10.78 21.63
C THR A 81 0.84 10.34 20.70
N GLN A 82 1.01 10.53 19.37
CA GLN A 82 0.02 10.10 18.39
C GLN A 82 -0.14 8.57 18.37
N TYR A 83 0.96 7.82 18.44
CA TYR A 83 0.92 6.36 18.50
C TYR A 83 0.11 5.87 19.71
N ASP A 84 0.38 6.41 20.90
CA ASP A 84 -0.32 6.03 22.14
C ASP A 84 -1.83 6.33 22.03
N ASP A 85 -2.19 7.47 21.43
CA ASP A 85 -3.58 7.83 21.16
C ASP A 85 -4.26 6.88 20.14
N LEU A 86 -3.58 6.53 19.04
CA LEU A 86 -4.12 5.63 18.02
C LEU A 86 -4.24 4.19 18.53
N ALA A 87 -3.26 3.73 19.31
CA ALA A 87 -3.27 2.42 19.93
C ALA A 87 -4.38 2.29 20.97
N SER A 88 -4.56 3.29 21.83
CA SER A 88 -5.66 3.30 22.82
C SER A 88 -7.03 3.32 22.16
N GLN A 89 -7.18 4.04 21.05
CA GLN A 89 -8.42 4.04 20.27
C GLN A 89 -8.69 2.70 19.59
N PHE A 90 -7.66 2.04 19.05
CA PHE A 90 -7.79 0.70 18.46
C PHE A 90 -8.22 -0.34 19.50
N LEU A 91 -7.62 -0.30 20.70
CA LEU A 91 -7.91 -1.18 21.84
C LEU A 91 -9.28 -0.89 22.51
N GLY A 92 -10.00 0.15 22.09
CA GLY A 92 -11.33 0.47 22.60
C GLY A 92 -11.34 1.32 23.88
N HIS A 93 -10.28 2.08 24.13
CA HIS A 93 -10.16 3.03 25.25
C HIS A 93 -10.08 4.49 24.75
N PRO A 94 -11.15 5.03 24.11
CA PRO A 94 -11.13 6.40 23.60
C PRO A 94 -11.13 7.41 24.75
N THR A 95 -10.18 8.35 24.73
CA THR A 95 -10.15 9.55 25.58
C THR A 95 -10.44 10.82 24.75
N ALA A 96 -10.65 11.96 25.40
CA ALA A 96 -10.88 13.23 24.69
C ALA A 96 -9.72 13.57 23.73
N SER A 97 -8.48 13.30 24.14
CA SER A 97 -7.27 13.50 23.32
C SER A 97 -7.26 12.61 22.06
N THR A 98 -7.66 11.34 22.19
CA THR A 98 -7.71 10.41 21.05
C THR A 98 -8.69 10.87 19.96
N SER A 99 -9.76 11.56 20.33
CA SER A 99 -10.77 12.06 19.38
C SER A 99 -10.27 13.28 18.61
N SER A 100 -9.51 14.17 19.25
CA SER A 100 -8.82 15.26 18.56
C SER A 100 -7.73 14.75 17.62
N THR A 101 -6.95 13.76 18.07
CA THR A 101 -5.87 13.17 17.26
C THR A 101 -6.41 12.45 16.03
N LEU A 102 -7.57 11.79 16.15
CA LEU A 102 -8.21 11.09 15.03
C LEU A 102 -8.82 12.05 13.99
N SER A 103 -9.36 13.19 14.42
CA SER A 103 -10.08 14.11 13.53
C SER A 103 -9.18 15.13 12.82
N HIS A 104 -7.94 15.30 13.29
CA HIS A 104 -7.00 16.26 12.70
C HIS A 104 -5.89 15.56 11.89
N PRO A 105 -5.78 15.81 10.57
CA PRO A 105 -4.71 15.27 9.76
C PRO A 105 -3.38 15.98 10.07
N ASN A 106 -2.27 15.26 9.99
CA ASN A 106 -0.93 15.86 10.02
C ASN A 106 -0.62 16.56 8.69
N ASP A 107 -1.11 16.01 7.57
CA ASP A 107 -1.03 16.63 6.24
C ASP A 107 -2.33 17.37 5.87
N PRO A 108 -2.29 18.70 5.63
CA PRO A 108 -3.50 19.47 5.30
C PRO A 108 -4.19 19.03 4.00
N SER A 109 -3.47 18.38 3.07
CA SER A 109 -4.05 17.87 1.82
C SER A 109 -5.11 16.78 2.03
N LEU A 110 -5.01 16.03 3.14
CA LEU A 110 -5.92 14.95 3.49
C LEU A 110 -7.20 15.43 4.20
N SER A 111 -7.34 16.73 4.47
CA SER A 111 -8.47 17.30 5.20
C SER A 111 -9.85 16.92 4.65
N ASN A 112 -10.01 16.83 3.33
CA ASN A 112 -11.26 16.42 2.69
C ASN A 112 -11.61 14.95 2.97
N ASP A 113 -10.61 14.07 2.97
CA ASP A 113 -10.80 12.64 3.23
C ASP A 113 -11.18 12.39 4.69
N PHE A 114 -10.56 13.13 5.62
CA PHE A 114 -10.94 13.10 7.04
C PHE A 114 -12.35 13.63 7.27
N ALA A 115 -12.75 14.70 6.57
CA ALA A 115 -14.11 15.22 6.65
C ALA A 115 -15.13 14.17 6.21
N ARG A 116 -14.90 13.54 5.05
CA ARG A 116 -15.76 12.45 4.52
C ARG A 116 -15.80 11.22 5.42
N ALA A 117 -14.67 10.83 6.00
CA ALA A 117 -14.60 9.68 6.91
C ALA A 117 -15.33 9.95 8.24
N THR A 118 -15.40 11.21 8.67
CA THR A 118 -16.16 11.64 9.86
C THR A 118 -17.66 11.81 9.58
N GLU A 119 -18.06 11.96 8.31
CA GLU A 119 -19.46 12.06 7.92
C GLU A 119 -20.21 10.73 8.10
N ARG A 120 -21.12 10.70 9.08
CA ARG A 120 -22.01 9.56 9.31
C ARG A 120 -23.01 9.42 8.15
N PRO A 121 -23.22 8.21 7.60
CA PRO A 121 -24.28 7.98 6.65
C PRO A 121 -25.64 8.27 7.31
N ARG A 122 -26.38 9.23 6.77
CA ARG A 122 -27.79 9.39 7.12
C ARG A 122 -28.50 8.17 6.56
N VAL A 123 -29.04 7.33 7.43
CA VAL A 123 -29.87 6.17 7.08
C VAL A 123 -31.13 6.67 6.35
N GLY A 124 -31.03 6.84 5.04
CA GLY A 124 -32.17 6.84 4.15
C GLY A 124 -32.63 5.40 4.00
N SER A 125 -33.78 5.09 4.58
CA SER A 125 -34.43 3.78 4.46
C SER A 125 -34.63 3.44 2.98
N SER A 126 -33.93 2.43 2.47
CA SER A 126 -34.18 1.85 1.15
C SER A 126 -33.89 0.36 1.21
N SER A 127 -34.66 -0.32 2.07
CA SER A 127 -34.88 -1.74 1.91
C SER A 127 -35.60 -2.01 0.58
N SER A 128 -35.30 -3.16 -0.04
CA SER A 128 -36.17 -3.89 -0.99
C SER A 128 -35.81 -4.04 -2.49
N PHE A 129 -34.54 -4.13 -2.91
CA PHE A 129 -34.27 -4.60 -4.30
C PHE A 129 -33.15 -5.65 -4.42
N LEU A 130 -33.13 -6.62 -3.50
CA LEU A 130 -32.36 -7.86 -3.66
C LEU A 130 -33.32 -9.01 -3.92
N LYS A 131 -33.52 -9.35 -5.20
CA LYS A 131 -33.76 -10.72 -5.76
C LYS A 131 -34.49 -10.68 -7.10
N LYS A 132 -33.85 -10.22 -8.17
CA LYS A 132 -34.19 -10.69 -9.52
C LYS A 132 -33.09 -10.31 -10.51
N SER A 133 -32.09 -11.16 -10.69
CA SER A 133 -31.57 -11.55 -12.01
C SER A 133 -30.24 -12.31 -11.85
N LEU A 134 -30.35 -13.57 -11.43
CA LEU A 134 -29.31 -14.58 -11.69
C LEU A 134 -29.87 -15.52 -12.74
N ARG A 135 -29.84 -15.07 -14.01
CA ARG A 135 -29.82 -15.99 -15.15
C ARG A 135 -29.31 -15.27 -16.38
N ASN A 136 -28.35 -15.93 -17.03
CA ASN A 136 -27.86 -15.70 -18.37
C ASN A 136 -26.77 -14.61 -18.56
N SER A 137 -25.51 -15.03 -18.54
CA SER A 137 -24.70 -15.11 -19.77
C SER A 137 -23.32 -15.68 -19.47
N ALA A 138 -23.03 -16.83 -20.07
CA ALA A 138 -21.71 -17.42 -20.10
C ALA A 138 -20.91 -16.79 -21.24
N VAL A 139 -19.98 -15.88 -20.94
CA VAL A 139 -18.86 -15.52 -21.81
C VAL A 139 -17.67 -15.14 -20.92
N ALA A 140 -16.58 -15.90 -21.04
CA ALA A 140 -15.31 -15.62 -20.34
C ALA A 140 -14.55 -14.44 -21.00
N PRO A 141 -13.88 -13.56 -20.24
CA PRO A 141 -12.87 -12.68 -20.80
C PRO A 141 -11.46 -12.97 -20.26
N SER A 142 -10.50 -12.93 -21.18
CA SER A 142 -9.04 -13.02 -20.98
C SER A 142 -8.47 -11.87 -20.11
N PRO A 143 -7.35 -12.09 -19.38
CA PRO A 143 -6.77 -11.06 -18.52
C PRO A 143 -6.10 -9.94 -19.33
N LYS A 144 -6.53 -8.69 -19.10
CA LYS A 144 -5.86 -7.49 -19.62
C LYS A 144 -4.82 -7.03 -18.60
N SER A 145 -3.55 -7.06 -18.99
CA SER A 145 -2.45 -6.48 -18.23
C SER A 145 -2.64 -4.96 -18.06
N VAL A 146 -2.66 -4.50 -16.81
CA VAL A 146 -2.71 -3.08 -16.46
C VAL A 146 -1.31 -2.48 -16.63
N ARG A 147 -1.13 -1.63 -17.64
CA ARG A 147 0.03 -0.74 -17.77
C ARG A 147 -0.36 0.63 -17.23
N PHE A 148 0.25 1.03 -16.12
CA PHE A 148 0.17 2.40 -15.63
C PHE A 148 1.03 3.29 -16.51
N SER A 149 0.41 4.16 -17.31
CA SER A 149 1.07 5.25 -18.02
C SER A 149 0.66 6.58 -17.38
N ASP A 150 1.64 7.24 -16.77
CA ASP A 150 1.52 8.55 -16.12
C ASP A 150 1.91 9.65 -17.12
N SER A 151 0.99 10.02 -18.01
CA SER A 151 1.09 11.21 -18.87
C SER A 151 -0.26 11.50 -19.52
N PRO A 152 -0.97 12.58 -19.13
CA PRO A 152 -2.19 12.96 -19.82
C PRO A 152 -1.81 13.75 -21.07
N SER A 153 -1.59 13.07 -22.19
CA SER A 153 -1.58 13.77 -23.49
C SER A 153 -3.02 14.20 -23.81
N ILE A 154 -3.23 15.51 -23.90
CA ILE A 154 -4.51 16.20 -24.18
C ILE A 154 -5.17 15.77 -25.52
N GLN A 155 -4.52 14.92 -26.32
CA GLN A 155 -5.08 14.35 -27.55
C GLN A 155 -6.14 13.24 -27.34
N GLU A 156 -6.30 12.66 -26.14
CA GLU A 156 -7.16 11.49 -25.91
C GLU A 156 -8.67 11.78 -25.75
N ALA A 157 -9.09 13.05 -25.79
CA ALA A 157 -10.49 13.45 -25.58
C ALA A 157 -11.44 13.16 -26.77
N SER A 158 -10.97 12.47 -27.82
CA SER A 158 -11.70 12.27 -29.07
C SER A 158 -12.05 10.81 -29.39
N ASP A 159 -11.88 9.87 -28.47
CA ASP A 159 -12.28 8.47 -28.68
C ASP A 159 -13.75 8.25 -28.26
N PRO A 160 -14.69 8.07 -29.22
CA PRO A 160 -16.11 7.90 -28.93
C PRO A 160 -16.40 6.63 -28.10
N ALA A 161 -15.51 5.63 -28.14
CA ALA A 161 -15.67 4.40 -27.37
C ALA A 161 -15.42 4.63 -25.87
N ARG A 162 -14.50 5.53 -25.50
CA ARG A 162 -14.19 5.87 -24.10
C ARG A 162 -15.25 6.80 -23.50
N ALA A 163 -15.82 7.70 -24.32
CA ALA A 163 -16.94 8.55 -23.92
C ALA A 163 -18.22 7.74 -23.57
N ALA A 164 -18.44 6.60 -24.23
CA ALA A 164 -19.53 5.68 -23.89
C ALA A 164 -19.28 4.89 -22.58
N LEU A 165 -18.02 4.71 -22.19
CA LEU A 165 -17.59 4.02 -20.96
C LEU A 165 -17.59 4.93 -19.73
N PHE A 166 -17.35 6.23 -19.91
CA PHE A 166 -17.39 7.23 -18.86
C PHE A 166 -18.29 8.42 -19.26
N PRO A 167 -19.62 8.27 -19.18
CA PRO A 167 -20.55 9.33 -19.55
C PRO A 167 -20.52 10.57 -18.64
N TYR A 168 -19.85 10.49 -17.49
CA TYR A 168 -19.80 11.58 -16.52
C TYR A 168 -18.70 12.59 -16.90
N ARG A 169 -19.10 13.85 -17.09
CA ARG A 169 -18.22 15.03 -17.23
C ARG A 169 -18.50 15.98 -16.07
N ASP A 170 -17.44 16.50 -15.45
CA ASP A 170 -17.55 17.46 -14.33
C ASP A 170 -18.07 18.85 -14.74
N ASP A 171 -18.21 19.12 -16.04
CA ASP A 171 -18.80 20.35 -16.58
C ASP A 171 -20.14 20.04 -17.22
N PRO A 172 -21.25 20.02 -16.45
CA PRO A 172 -22.58 19.91 -17.03
C PRO A 172 -22.83 21.19 -17.83
N SER A 173 -23.03 21.06 -19.14
CA SER A 173 -23.68 22.10 -19.93
C SER A 173 -24.93 22.53 -19.14
N GLY A 174 -24.98 23.81 -18.75
CA GLY A 174 -25.97 24.33 -17.81
C GLY A 174 -27.41 23.95 -18.18
N PRO A 175 -28.35 24.02 -17.21
CA PRO A 175 -29.73 23.58 -17.43
C PRO A 175 -30.27 24.16 -18.74
N PRO A 176 -30.89 23.33 -19.61
CA PRO A 176 -31.44 23.82 -20.86
C PRO A 176 -32.40 24.98 -20.58
N ASP A 177 -32.41 25.97 -21.48
CA ASP A 177 -33.23 27.17 -21.34
C ASP A 177 -34.71 26.79 -21.26
N GLN A 178 -35.29 26.88 -20.06
CA GLN A 178 -36.66 26.51 -19.73
C GLN A 178 -37.64 27.69 -19.84
N SER A 179 -37.16 28.88 -20.24
CA SER A 179 -37.96 30.11 -20.27
C SER A 179 -39.16 30.07 -21.23
N HIS A 180 -39.16 29.14 -22.19
CA HIS A 180 -40.18 28.98 -23.22
C HIS A 180 -41.17 27.82 -22.99
N LEU A 181 -41.03 27.06 -21.90
CA LEU A 181 -41.82 25.84 -21.64
C LEU A 181 -42.96 26.09 -20.65
N ASP A 182 -44.10 25.42 -20.86
CA ASP A 182 -45.22 25.43 -19.91
C ASP A 182 -44.89 24.56 -18.67
N ASN A 183 -45.48 24.87 -17.51
CA ASN A 183 -45.20 24.18 -16.24
C ASN A 183 -45.40 22.66 -16.32
N GLN A 184 -46.39 22.20 -17.10
CA GLN A 184 -46.62 20.77 -17.33
C GLN A 184 -45.51 20.12 -18.16
N GLN A 185 -44.95 20.86 -19.12
CA GLN A 185 -43.85 20.39 -19.96
C GLN A 185 -42.53 20.34 -19.17
N ILE A 186 -42.29 21.35 -18.31
CA ILE A 186 -41.14 21.36 -17.40
C ILE A 186 -41.21 20.17 -16.43
N HIS A 187 -42.38 19.89 -15.87
CA HIS A 187 -42.57 18.74 -14.98
C HIS A 187 -42.31 17.40 -15.70
N ALA A 188 -42.85 17.22 -16.90
CA ALA A 188 -42.64 16.00 -17.70
C ALA A 188 -41.16 15.81 -18.09
N TYR A 189 -40.47 16.90 -18.44
CA TYR A 189 -39.04 16.89 -18.72
C TYR A 189 -38.24 16.48 -17.48
N HIS A 190 -38.52 17.10 -16.33
CA HIS A 190 -37.80 16.80 -15.09
C HIS A 190 -38.05 15.37 -14.60
N SER A 191 -39.27 14.83 -14.77
CA SER A 191 -39.55 13.44 -14.41
C SER A 191 -38.79 12.44 -15.30
N GLN A 192 -38.60 12.76 -16.58
CA GLN A 192 -37.78 11.95 -17.48
C GLN A 192 -36.29 12.01 -17.10
N VAL A 193 -35.78 13.21 -16.80
CA VAL A 193 -34.38 13.40 -16.38
C VAL A 193 -34.09 12.68 -15.06
N LEU A 194 -34.99 12.74 -14.09
CA LEU A 194 -34.85 11.99 -12.83
C LEU A 194 -34.83 10.47 -13.06
N ALA A 195 -35.70 9.96 -13.93
CA ALA A 195 -35.71 8.53 -14.26
C ALA A 195 -34.42 8.09 -14.97
N GLU A 196 -33.83 8.94 -15.81
CA GLU A 196 -32.55 8.68 -16.47
C GLU A 196 -31.38 8.68 -15.47
N GLN A 197 -31.41 9.59 -14.50
CA GLN A 197 -30.42 9.62 -13.41
C GLN A 197 -30.50 8.39 -12.52
N ASP A 198 -31.70 7.97 -12.12
CA ASP A 198 -31.88 6.74 -11.32
C ASP A 198 -31.33 5.51 -12.07
N ALA A 199 -31.61 5.39 -13.36
CA ALA A 199 -31.05 4.32 -14.19
C ALA A 199 -29.52 4.38 -14.32
N ALA A 200 -28.94 5.58 -14.30
CA ALA A 200 -27.48 5.75 -14.27
C ALA A 200 -26.88 5.37 -12.90
N LEU A 201 -27.57 5.70 -11.80
CA LEU A 201 -27.16 5.31 -10.44
C LEU A 201 -27.23 3.80 -10.22
N ASP A 202 -28.23 3.11 -10.77
CA ASP A 202 -28.31 1.64 -10.71
C ASP A 202 -27.10 0.98 -11.39
N ARG A 203 -26.71 1.48 -12.57
CA ARG A 203 -25.52 1.00 -13.30
C ARG A 203 -24.24 1.29 -12.53
N LEU A 204 -24.15 2.46 -11.91
CA LEU A 204 -23.04 2.82 -11.04
C LEU A 204 -22.97 1.88 -9.83
N GLY A 205 -24.08 1.61 -9.17
CA GLY A 205 -24.18 0.66 -8.06
C GLY A 205 -23.72 -0.74 -8.44
N GLU A 206 -24.12 -1.24 -9.61
CA GLU A 206 -23.65 -2.53 -10.14
C GLU A 206 -22.13 -2.52 -10.38
N SER A 207 -21.60 -1.43 -10.94
CA SER A 207 -20.15 -1.28 -11.17
C SER A 207 -19.34 -1.22 -9.87
N ILE A 208 -19.83 -0.50 -8.85
CA ILE A 208 -19.22 -0.43 -7.52
C ILE A 208 -19.30 -1.79 -6.83
N GLY A 209 -20.40 -2.53 -6.99
CA GLY A 209 -20.54 -3.89 -6.48
C GLY A 209 -19.46 -4.82 -7.05
N ARG A 210 -19.27 -4.80 -8.38
CA ARG A 210 -18.19 -5.57 -9.05
C ARG A 210 -16.81 -5.11 -8.61
N GLN A 211 -16.59 -3.79 -8.49
CA GLN A 211 -15.31 -3.25 -8.03
C GLN A 211 -14.99 -3.72 -6.60
N ARG A 212 -15.99 -3.73 -5.70
CA ARG A 212 -15.84 -4.26 -4.34
C ARG A 212 -15.46 -5.74 -4.35
N GLU A 213 -16.12 -6.55 -5.17
CA GLU A 213 -15.79 -7.98 -5.30
C GLU A 213 -14.35 -8.19 -5.79
N LEU A 214 -13.91 -7.40 -6.79
CA LEU A 214 -12.53 -7.39 -7.24
C LEU A 214 -11.56 -6.95 -6.12
N SER A 215 -11.90 -5.95 -5.32
CA SER A 215 -11.08 -5.52 -4.19
C SER A 215 -10.91 -6.61 -3.13
N ILE A 216 -11.95 -7.41 -2.86
CA ILE A 216 -11.86 -8.54 -1.94
C ILE A 216 -10.93 -9.62 -2.52
N GLN A 217 -11.09 -9.98 -3.79
CA GLN A 217 -10.20 -10.94 -4.45
C GLN A 217 -8.74 -10.48 -4.48
N ILE A 218 -8.49 -9.18 -4.70
CA ILE A 218 -7.15 -8.61 -4.61
C ILE A 218 -6.60 -8.74 -3.19
N GLY A 219 -7.44 -8.52 -2.18
CA GLY A 219 -7.07 -8.72 -0.77
C GLY A 219 -6.64 -10.17 -0.49
N ASP A 220 -7.44 -11.14 -0.93
CA ASP A 220 -7.15 -12.56 -0.74
C ASP A 220 -5.85 -12.97 -1.46
N GLU A 221 -5.64 -12.50 -2.71
CA GLU A 221 -4.40 -12.77 -3.47
C GLU A 221 -3.18 -12.09 -2.83
N LEU A 222 -3.33 -10.90 -2.24
CA LEU A 222 -2.26 -10.24 -1.51
C LEU A 222 -1.87 -11.02 -0.25
N ASP A 223 -2.83 -11.58 0.48
CA ASP A 223 -2.55 -12.45 1.61
C ASP A 223 -1.84 -13.75 1.17
N GLU A 224 -2.23 -14.34 0.03
CA GLU A 224 -1.52 -15.48 -0.57
C GLU A 224 -0.09 -15.10 -1.01
N HIS A 225 0.10 -13.92 -1.60
CA HIS A 225 1.41 -13.41 -1.97
C HIS A 225 2.31 -13.16 -0.75
N VAL A 226 1.77 -12.71 0.39
CA VAL A 226 2.56 -12.60 1.64
C VAL A 226 3.07 -13.98 2.07
N GLN A 227 2.22 -15.01 2.02
CA GLN A 227 2.64 -16.37 2.32
C GLN A 227 3.71 -16.88 1.35
N MET A 228 3.59 -16.55 0.06
CA MET A 228 4.59 -16.90 -0.96
C MET A 228 5.92 -16.17 -0.71
N LEU A 229 5.88 -14.89 -0.32
CA LEU A 229 7.06 -14.09 0.00
C LEU A 229 7.83 -14.68 1.19
N ASP A 230 7.14 -15.14 2.23
CA ASP A 230 7.77 -15.86 3.35
C ASP A 230 8.49 -17.14 2.89
N GLU A 231 7.94 -17.86 1.91
CA GLU A 231 8.61 -19.03 1.35
C GLU A 231 9.80 -18.68 0.47
N VAL A 232 9.70 -17.58 -0.30
CA VAL A 232 10.83 -17.04 -1.06
C VAL A 232 11.95 -16.63 -0.11
N ASP A 233 11.65 -15.95 1.00
CA ASP A 233 12.64 -15.56 2.02
C ASP A 233 13.37 -16.79 2.61
N ARG A 234 12.61 -17.82 2.99
CA ARG A 234 13.18 -19.12 3.42
C ARG A 234 14.06 -19.78 2.35
N HIS A 235 13.77 -19.58 1.06
CA HIS A 235 14.62 -20.06 -0.03
C HIS A 235 15.89 -19.22 -0.18
N VAL A 236 15.78 -17.90 -0.07
CA VAL A 236 16.92 -16.96 -0.09
C VAL A 236 17.90 -17.28 1.03
N ASP A 237 17.43 -17.48 2.27
CA ASP A 237 18.27 -17.86 3.42
C ASP A 237 19.04 -19.17 3.19
N ARG A 238 18.37 -20.17 2.59
CA ARG A 238 18.99 -21.45 2.21
C ARG A 238 20.05 -21.24 1.13
N HIS A 239 19.77 -20.40 0.13
CA HIS A 239 20.73 -20.08 -0.93
C HIS A 239 21.94 -19.31 -0.38
N GLN A 240 21.73 -18.34 0.50
CA GLN A 240 22.79 -17.59 1.18
C GLN A 240 23.68 -18.52 2.00
N SER A 241 23.09 -19.41 2.80
CA SER A 241 23.82 -20.42 3.57
C SER A 241 24.65 -21.36 2.69
N ARG A 242 24.15 -21.74 1.51
CA ARG A 242 24.90 -22.57 0.54
C ARG A 242 26.03 -21.78 -0.11
N LEU A 243 25.79 -20.51 -0.45
CA LEU A 243 26.82 -19.61 -0.99
C LEU A 243 27.93 -19.37 0.03
N ASP A 244 27.62 -19.16 1.31
CA ASP A 244 28.63 -18.96 2.35
C ASP A 244 29.49 -20.20 2.57
N LYS A 245 28.88 -21.39 2.55
CA LYS A 245 29.61 -22.67 2.58
C LYS A 245 30.50 -22.82 1.35
N ALA A 246 29.99 -22.52 0.16
CA ALA A 246 30.75 -22.58 -1.08
C ALA A 246 31.94 -21.60 -1.05
N ARG A 247 31.73 -20.37 -0.58
CA ARG A 247 32.77 -19.35 -0.41
C ARG A 247 33.83 -19.78 0.59
N LYS A 248 33.43 -20.36 1.73
CA LYS A 248 34.36 -20.88 2.74
C LYS A 248 35.21 -22.03 2.18
N ASN A 249 34.60 -22.96 1.46
CA ASN A 249 35.28 -24.07 0.81
C ASN A 249 36.25 -23.58 -0.29
N LEU A 250 35.85 -22.59 -1.08
CA LEU A 250 36.72 -21.98 -2.09
C LEU A 250 37.93 -21.30 -1.42
N GLY A 251 37.72 -20.63 -0.28
CA GLY A 251 38.80 -20.04 0.52
C GLY A 251 39.78 -21.08 1.07
N THR A 252 39.30 -22.21 1.60
CA THR A 252 40.18 -23.29 2.06
C THR A 252 40.91 -23.99 0.92
N VAL A 253 40.26 -24.17 -0.23
CA VAL A 253 40.91 -24.73 -1.43
C VAL A 253 42.00 -23.79 -1.94
N ALA A 254 41.73 -22.48 -2.03
CA ALA A 254 42.72 -21.49 -2.44
C ALA A 254 43.93 -21.46 -1.48
N ARG A 255 43.67 -21.55 -0.16
CA ARG A 255 44.73 -21.61 0.87
C ARG A 255 45.57 -22.88 0.73
N LYS A 256 44.94 -24.06 0.65
CA LYS A 256 45.63 -25.34 0.45
C LYS A 256 46.40 -25.38 -0.85
N ALA A 257 45.85 -24.84 -1.94
CA ALA A 257 46.53 -24.74 -3.21
C ALA A 257 47.80 -23.91 -3.08
N LYS A 258 47.75 -22.74 -2.42
CA LYS A 258 48.92 -21.88 -2.18
C LYS A 258 50.02 -22.62 -1.40
N ASP A 259 49.67 -23.29 -0.30
CA ASP A 259 50.65 -23.95 0.56
C ASP A 259 51.29 -25.17 -0.13
N ASN A 260 50.49 -25.95 -0.87
CA ASN A 260 50.98 -27.12 -1.60
C ASN A 260 51.70 -26.75 -2.89
N MET A 261 51.36 -25.61 -3.52
CA MET A 261 51.96 -25.16 -4.78
C MET A 261 53.45 -24.87 -4.61
N GLN A 262 53.88 -24.30 -3.49
CA GLN A 262 55.30 -24.08 -3.21
C GLN A 262 56.06 -25.41 -3.06
N MET A 263 55.52 -26.37 -2.31
CA MET A 263 56.12 -27.71 -2.16
C MET A 263 56.17 -28.47 -3.50
N THR A 264 55.11 -28.35 -4.31
CA THR A 264 55.03 -28.99 -5.63
C THR A 264 56.06 -28.39 -6.60
N ILE A 265 56.23 -27.06 -6.58
CA ILE A 265 57.26 -26.37 -7.38
C ILE A 265 58.67 -26.85 -6.98
N ILE A 266 58.97 -26.94 -5.68
CA ILE A 266 60.26 -27.42 -5.19
C ILE A 266 60.52 -28.87 -5.66
N LEU A 267 59.52 -29.76 -5.53
CA LEU A 267 59.64 -31.15 -5.99
C LEU A 267 59.91 -31.25 -7.50
N ILE A 268 59.18 -30.47 -8.31
CA ILE A 268 59.38 -30.42 -9.76
C ILE A 268 60.80 -29.93 -10.09
N LEU A 269 61.29 -28.90 -9.39
CA LEU A 269 62.63 -28.35 -9.59
C LEU A 269 63.72 -29.39 -9.29
N ILE A 270 63.54 -30.20 -8.25
CA ILE A 270 64.42 -31.32 -7.92
C ILE A 270 64.42 -32.39 -9.02
N ILE A 271 63.25 -32.76 -9.54
CA ILE A 271 63.14 -33.74 -10.63
C ILE A 271 63.88 -33.25 -11.88
N ILE A 272 63.72 -31.97 -12.23
CA ILE A 272 64.42 -31.35 -13.36
C ILE A 272 65.94 -31.38 -13.14
N LEU A 273 66.41 -31.04 -11.93
CA LEU A 273 67.83 -31.08 -11.58
C LEU A 273 68.42 -32.49 -11.75
N VAL A 274 67.72 -33.52 -11.26
CA VAL A 274 68.15 -34.92 -11.39
C VAL A 274 68.22 -35.34 -12.85
N LEU A 275 67.22 -34.97 -13.66
CA LEU A 275 67.23 -35.20 -15.11
C LEU A 275 68.42 -34.55 -15.79
N LEU A 276 68.72 -33.29 -15.44
CA LEU A 276 69.88 -32.57 -15.97
C LEU A 276 71.19 -33.26 -15.59
N ILE A 277 71.33 -33.74 -14.36
CA ILE A 277 72.51 -34.51 -13.93
C ILE A 277 72.66 -35.80 -14.76
N ILE A 278 71.57 -36.52 -15.01
CA ILE A 278 71.60 -37.75 -15.81
C ILE A 278 72.00 -37.47 -17.26
N ILE A 279 71.55 -36.35 -17.83
CA ILE A 279 71.86 -35.95 -19.20
C ILE A 279 73.29 -35.40 -19.35
N LEU A 280 73.77 -34.66 -18.35
CA LEU A 280 75.09 -34.00 -18.38
C LEU A 280 76.24 -34.95 -18.01
N LYS A 281 75.96 -35.99 -17.24
CA LYS A 281 76.94 -37.00 -16.81
C LYS A 281 77.07 -38.11 -17.85
#